data_AF-A0A954SXH8-F1
#
_entry.id   AF-A0A954SXH8-F1
#
_cell.length_a   1.000
_cell.length_b   1.000
_cell.length_c   1.000
_cell.angle_alpha   90.00
_cell.angle_beta   90.00
_cell.angle_gamma   90.00
#
_symmetry.space_group_name_H-M   'P 1'
#
loop_
_entity.id
_entity.type
_entity.pdbx_description
1 polymer ?
#
loop_
_entity_poly.entity_id
_entity_poly.type
_entity_poly.pdbx_seq_one_letter_code
_entity_poly.pdbx_strand_id
1 'polypeptide(L)'
;SPAPSDQVAEAPRELIDATKHVGWGGLAGFAVAFLLGDLVSVGLSFAWTVAGIVVTGAVVAALMPWIERGRFSAAAAALCAAVLLVNLLAAGGFTMPAVAGSFWLLLAIGQTLTEIDAPPRAVPRPVGLSLFAAVAALGVVCHNTMYVPVVYASAHMEAALLDPRQTALEWQHAANADRWATDPRRQLCEYNFQRLMKQPGDAFLRERFNTAADELLKLRPHSSALWAQVAGWRLAAYGKTHDSDMLAEAVTAAQRAAELYPASARRRVQLALALEKAHELPRAKAEAEAALRLDDETPHVDLKLSKELRTAAERLANTAN
;
A
#
# COMPACT_ATOMS: atom_id res chain seq x y z
N SER A 1 47.31 -21.79 -56.42
CA SER A 1 47.40 -22.08 -54.98
C SER A 1 46.03 -21.97 -54.35
N PRO A 2 45.43 -23.08 -53.86
CA PRO A 2 44.17 -23.03 -53.15
C PRO A 2 44.40 -22.47 -51.73
N ALA A 3 43.47 -21.64 -51.26
CA ALA A 3 43.47 -21.06 -49.92
C ALA A 3 43.25 -22.16 -48.87
N PRO A 4 43.90 -22.07 -47.68
CA PRO A 4 43.67 -23.03 -46.61
C PRO A 4 42.22 -22.93 -46.14
N SER A 5 41.51 -24.04 -46.21
CA SER A 5 40.20 -24.20 -45.61
C SER A 5 40.36 -24.21 -44.09
N ASP A 6 40.07 -23.07 -43.45
CA ASP A 6 39.90 -22.96 -42.00
C ASP A 6 38.66 -23.74 -41.58
N GLN A 7 38.78 -25.06 -41.53
CA GLN A 7 37.90 -25.91 -40.75
C GLN A 7 38.27 -25.74 -39.28
N VAL A 8 37.77 -24.66 -38.67
CA VAL A 8 37.70 -24.57 -37.21
C VAL A 8 36.72 -25.65 -36.78
N ALA A 9 37.26 -26.79 -36.35
CA ALA A 9 36.48 -27.85 -35.74
C ALA A 9 35.73 -27.23 -34.55
N GLU A 10 34.42 -27.03 -34.69
CA GLU A 10 33.54 -26.73 -33.57
C GLU A 10 33.64 -27.89 -32.59
N ALA A 11 34.45 -27.72 -31.54
CA ALA A 11 34.46 -28.64 -30.43
C ALA A 11 33.00 -28.77 -29.94
N PRO A 12 32.48 -29.99 -29.74
CA PRO A 12 31.13 -30.17 -29.25
C PRO A 12 31.05 -29.46 -27.90
N ARG A 13 30.37 -28.30 -27.86
CA ARG A 13 29.99 -27.67 -26.61
C ARG A 13 29.15 -28.70 -25.90
N GLU A 14 29.71 -29.33 -24.86
CA GLU A 14 28.91 -30.07 -23.89
C GLU A 14 27.80 -29.11 -23.47
N LEU A 15 26.59 -29.37 -23.96
CA LEU A 15 25.40 -28.71 -23.44
C LEU A 15 25.33 -29.14 -21.99
N ILE A 16 25.88 -28.32 -21.10
CA ILE A 16 25.60 -28.39 -19.67
C ILE A 16 24.09 -28.47 -19.58
N ASP A 17 23.58 -29.54 -18.96
CA ASP A 17 22.16 -29.85 -18.85
C ASP A 17 21.47 -28.79 -17.97
N ALA A 18 21.24 -27.63 -18.57
CA ALA A 18 20.70 -26.42 -17.94
C ALA A 18 19.33 -26.70 -17.31
N THR A 19 18.61 -27.69 -17.85
CA THR A 19 17.34 -28.20 -17.32
C THR A 19 17.45 -28.60 -15.86
N LYS A 20 18.53 -29.30 -15.48
CA LYS A 20 18.76 -29.71 -14.08
C LYS A 20 18.98 -28.50 -13.18
N HIS A 21 19.76 -27.53 -13.62
CA HIS A 21 20.04 -26.32 -12.82
C HIS A 21 18.80 -25.43 -12.67
N VAL A 22 18.01 -25.27 -13.72
CA VAL A 22 16.74 -24.52 -13.67
C VAL A 22 15.73 -25.23 -12.75
N GLY A 23 15.61 -26.56 -12.86
CA GLY A 23 14.73 -27.35 -12.00
C GLY A 23 15.12 -27.25 -10.52
N TRP A 24 16.41 -27.44 -10.21
CA TRP A 24 16.91 -27.31 -8.83
C TRP A 24 16.78 -25.88 -8.30
N GLY A 25 17.06 -24.87 -9.12
CA GLY A 25 16.90 -23.46 -8.76
C GLY A 25 15.44 -23.11 -8.46
N GLY A 26 14.50 -23.58 -9.27
CA GLY A 26 13.06 -23.41 -9.04
C GLY A 26 12.58 -24.09 -7.75
N LEU A 27 13.00 -25.33 -7.52
CA LEU A 27 12.65 -26.07 -6.31
C LEU A 27 13.25 -25.42 -5.05
N ALA A 28 14.54 -25.05 -5.09
CA ALA A 28 15.20 -24.38 -3.98
C ALA A 28 14.58 -23.01 -3.71
N GLY A 29 14.28 -22.24 -4.76
CA GLY A 29 13.61 -20.95 -4.65
C GLY A 29 12.22 -21.08 -4.02
N PHE A 30 11.43 -22.08 -4.41
CA PHE A 30 10.14 -22.38 -3.81
C PHE A 30 10.27 -22.75 -2.32
N ALA A 31 11.22 -23.62 -1.98
CA ALA A 31 11.46 -24.02 -0.59
C ALA A 31 11.88 -22.83 0.29
N VAL A 32 12.78 -21.98 -0.21
CA VAL A 32 13.21 -20.76 0.50
C VAL A 32 12.04 -19.78 0.64
N ALA A 33 11.26 -19.57 -0.41
CA ALA A 33 10.09 -18.69 -0.36
C ALA A 33 9.04 -19.20 0.64
N PHE A 34 8.83 -20.51 0.73
CA PHE A 34 7.94 -21.13 1.70
C PHE A 34 8.42 -20.92 3.13
N LEU A 35 9.71 -21.16 3.41
CA LEU A 35 10.30 -20.94 4.73
C LEU A 35 10.29 -19.46 5.15
N LEU A 36 10.56 -18.56 4.21
CA LEU A 36 10.52 -17.11 4.46
C LEU A 36 9.08 -16.58 4.55
N GLY A 37 8.11 -17.20 3.88
CA GLY A 37 6.71 -16.77 3.92
C GLY A 37 6.12 -16.81 5.33
N ASP A 38 6.42 -17.87 6.08
CA ASP A 38 5.99 -18.02 7.48
C ASP A 38 6.61 -16.95 8.39
N LEU A 39 7.85 -16.52 8.11
CA LEU A 39 8.54 -15.45 8.84
C LEU A 39 7.90 -14.07 8.63
N VAL A 40 7.20 -13.85 7.51
CA VAL A 40 6.54 -12.56 7.18
C VAL A 40 5.03 -12.60 7.43
N SER A 41 4.55 -13.59 8.19
CA SER A 41 3.15 -13.68 8.66
C SER A 41 2.08 -13.75 7.56
N VAL A 42 2.47 -14.00 6.31
CA VAL A 42 1.53 -14.27 5.21
C VAL A 42 1.33 -15.78 5.16
N GLY A 43 0.48 -16.30 6.05
CA GLY A 43 0.13 -17.71 6.05
C GLY A 43 -0.48 -18.12 4.71
N LEU A 44 0.26 -18.90 3.91
CA LEU A 44 -0.23 -19.45 2.65
C LEU A 44 -1.33 -20.47 2.97
N SER A 45 -2.58 -20.10 2.71
CA SER A 45 -3.67 -21.08 2.82
C SER A 45 -3.39 -22.26 1.90
N PHE A 46 -3.68 -23.49 2.34
CA PHE A 46 -3.46 -24.69 1.56
C PHE A 46 -4.06 -24.60 0.14
N ALA A 47 -5.27 -24.03 0.02
CA ALA A 47 -5.93 -23.83 -1.26
C ALA A 47 -5.12 -22.92 -2.21
N TRP A 48 -4.58 -21.82 -1.70
CA TRP A 48 -3.72 -20.91 -2.47
C TRP A 48 -2.38 -21.55 -2.85
N THR A 49 -1.82 -22.39 -1.98
CA THR A 49 -0.60 -23.16 -2.28
C THR A 49 -0.83 -24.14 -3.42
N VAL A 50 -1.92 -24.92 -3.38
CA VAL A 50 -2.26 -25.86 -4.45
C VAL A 50 -2.51 -25.12 -5.76
N ALA A 51 -3.28 -24.03 -5.74
CA ALA A 51 -3.52 -23.20 -6.91
C ALA A 51 -2.20 -22.64 -7.49
N GLY A 52 -1.30 -22.16 -6.62
CA GLY A 52 0.02 -21.67 -7.01
C GLY A 52 0.88 -22.75 -7.67
N ILE A 53 0.88 -23.98 -7.15
CA ILE A 53 1.61 -25.12 -7.74
C ILE A 53 1.05 -25.46 -9.13
N VAL A 54 -0.27 -25.52 -9.29
CA VAL A 54 -0.92 -25.82 -10.58
C VAL A 54 -0.58 -24.75 -11.61
N VAL A 55 -0.70 -23.47 -11.26
CA VAL A 55 -0.37 -22.35 -12.15
C VAL A 55 1.11 -22.36 -12.51
N THR A 56 2.00 -22.58 -11.53
CA THR A 56 3.45 -22.68 -11.77
C THR A 56 3.77 -23.84 -12.71
N GLY A 57 3.17 -25.01 -12.49
CA GLY A 57 3.34 -26.18 -13.35
C GLY A 57 2.89 -25.91 -14.79
N ALA A 58 1.74 -25.24 -14.98
CA ALA A 58 1.26 -24.83 -16.29
C ALA A 58 2.22 -23.84 -16.98
N VAL A 59 2.75 -22.86 -16.24
CA VAL A 59 3.74 -21.90 -16.76
C VAL A 59 5.04 -22.61 -17.14
N VAL A 60 5.57 -23.49 -16.30
CA VAL A 60 6.77 -24.27 -16.61
C VAL A 60 6.54 -25.13 -17.85
N ALA A 61 5.41 -25.83 -17.94
CA ALA A 61 5.07 -26.65 -19.11
C ALA A 61 4.97 -25.80 -20.39
N ALA A 62 4.39 -24.60 -20.33
CA ALA A 62 4.33 -23.67 -21.45
C ALA A 62 5.72 -23.15 -21.86
N LEU A 63 6.64 -23.02 -20.91
CA LEU A 63 8.01 -22.56 -21.12
C LEU A 63 8.99 -23.71 -21.46
N MET A 64 8.62 -24.98 -21.27
CA MET A 64 9.50 -26.13 -21.53
C MET A 64 10.11 -26.15 -22.93
N PRO A 65 9.35 -25.86 -24.01
CA PRO A 65 9.95 -25.81 -25.34
C PRO A 65 11.04 -24.74 -25.49
N TRP A 66 11.03 -23.69 -24.66
CA TRP A 66 12.10 -22.68 -24.65
C TRP A 66 13.29 -23.11 -23.81
N ILE A 67 13.02 -23.76 -22.67
CA ILE A 67 14.06 -24.33 -21.80
C ILE A 67 14.86 -25.39 -22.57
N GLU A 68 14.18 -26.32 -23.25
CA GLU A 68 14.83 -27.39 -24.04
C GLU A 68 15.62 -26.85 -25.23
N ARG A 69 15.10 -25.81 -25.91
CA ARG A 69 15.76 -25.23 -27.08
C ARG A 69 16.85 -24.21 -26.72
N GLY A 70 16.94 -23.79 -25.46
CA GLY A 70 17.89 -22.79 -24.97
C GLY A 70 17.78 -21.42 -25.64
N ARG A 71 16.62 -21.09 -26.26
CA ARG A 71 16.43 -19.86 -27.04
C ARG A 71 15.28 -19.05 -26.48
N PHE A 72 15.62 -18.04 -25.68
CA PHE A 72 14.71 -16.97 -25.28
C PHE A 72 14.86 -15.82 -26.28
N SER A 73 13.75 -15.35 -26.90
CA SER A 73 13.84 -14.26 -27.86
C SER A 73 13.78 -12.90 -27.15
N ALA A 74 14.48 -11.89 -27.68
CA ALA A 74 14.41 -10.53 -27.15
C ALA A 74 12.97 -9.97 -27.22
N ALA A 75 12.22 -10.32 -28.27
CA ALA A 75 10.82 -9.95 -28.42
C ALA A 75 9.94 -10.52 -27.29
N ALA A 76 10.21 -11.77 -26.87
CA ALA A 76 9.52 -12.37 -25.73
C ALA A 76 9.85 -11.67 -24.41
N ALA A 77 11.13 -11.38 -24.17
CA ALA A 77 11.57 -10.62 -23.00
C ALA A 77 10.85 -9.27 -22.91
N ALA A 78 10.81 -8.54 -24.03
CA ALA A 78 10.13 -7.24 -24.14
C ALA A 78 8.62 -7.37 -23.93
N LEU A 79 7.97 -8.39 -24.50
CA LEU A 79 6.54 -8.64 -24.29
C LEU A 79 6.24 -8.93 -22.82
N CYS A 80 7.01 -9.79 -22.15
CA CYS A 80 6.86 -10.07 -20.73
C CYS A 80 7.06 -8.82 -19.86
N ALA A 81 8.07 -8.00 -20.18
CA ALA A 81 8.30 -6.73 -19.49
C ALA A 81 7.13 -5.75 -19.69
N ALA A 82 6.57 -5.67 -20.90
CA ALA A 82 5.41 -4.83 -21.20
C ALA A 82 4.15 -5.31 -20.45
N VAL A 83 3.89 -6.62 -20.41
CA VAL A 83 2.78 -7.21 -19.63
C VAL A 83 2.93 -6.90 -18.14
N LEU A 84 4.14 -7.06 -17.58
CA LEU A 84 4.40 -6.68 -16.19
C LEU A 84 4.22 -5.19 -15.95
N LEU A 85 4.63 -4.33 -16.88
CA LEU A 85 4.45 -2.88 -16.75
C LEU A 85 2.97 -2.50 -16.74
N VAL A 86 2.15 -3.11 -17.60
CA VAL A 86 0.69 -2.92 -17.59
C VAL A 86 0.09 -3.39 -16.26
N ASN A 87 0.52 -4.55 -15.76
CA ASN A 87 0.08 -5.06 -14.47
C ASN A 87 0.49 -4.13 -13.31
N LEU A 88 1.72 -3.62 -13.33
CA LEU A 88 2.24 -2.68 -12.33
C LEU A 88 1.48 -1.35 -12.37
N LEU A 89 1.13 -0.84 -13.56
CA LEU A 89 0.29 0.36 -13.71
C LEU A 89 -1.11 0.13 -13.12
N ALA A 90 -1.71 -1.03 -13.37
CA ALA A 90 -3.01 -1.40 -12.82
C ALA A 90 -2.99 -1.59 -11.29
N ALA A 91 -1.90 -2.14 -10.75
CA ALA A 91 -1.73 -2.39 -9.31
C ALA A 91 -1.36 -1.14 -8.49
N GLY A 92 -1.25 0.04 -9.11
CA GLY A 92 -0.87 1.28 -8.43
C GLY A 92 0.64 1.51 -8.29
N GLY A 93 1.44 0.84 -9.12
CA GLY A 93 2.87 1.11 -9.31
C GLY A 93 3.82 0.02 -8.78
N PHE A 94 5.08 0.39 -8.57
CA PHE A 94 6.17 -0.47 -8.10
C PHE A 94 6.15 -0.74 -6.59
N THR A 95 4.98 -0.67 -5.95
CA THR A 95 4.84 -0.79 -4.49
C THR A 95 5.18 -2.19 -3.97
N MET A 96 5.25 -3.20 -4.85
CA MET A 96 5.66 -4.57 -4.52
C MET A 96 7.07 -4.85 -5.06
N PRO A 97 8.12 -4.88 -4.20
CA PRO A 97 9.50 -5.06 -4.62
C PRO A 97 9.74 -6.33 -5.45
N ALA A 98 9.04 -7.43 -5.13
CA ALA A 98 9.17 -8.70 -5.84
C ALA A 98 8.78 -8.60 -7.32
N VAL A 99 7.74 -7.82 -7.64
CA VAL A 99 7.27 -7.63 -9.02
C VAL A 99 8.22 -6.70 -9.78
N ALA A 100 8.69 -5.64 -9.13
CA ALA A 100 9.68 -4.73 -9.71
C ALA A 100 10.98 -5.45 -10.07
N GLY A 101 11.48 -6.33 -9.20
CA GLY A 101 12.69 -7.12 -9.46
C GLY A 101 12.56 -7.99 -10.71
N SER A 102 11.42 -8.65 -10.89
CA SER A 102 11.12 -9.47 -12.07
C SER A 102 11.11 -8.64 -13.36
N PHE A 103 10.54 -7.43 -13.30
CA PHE A 103 10.55 -6.48 -14.40
C PHE A 103 11.97 -6.06 -14.81
N TRP A 104 12.81 -5.66 -13.84
CA TRP A 104 14.20 -5.27 -14.12
C TRP A 104 15.04 -6.42 -14.68
N LEU A 105 14.84 -7.64 -14.18
CA LEU A 105 15.53 -8.82 -14.69
C LEU A 105 15.16 -9.11 -16.14
N LEU A 106 13.87 -9.00 -16.50
CA LEU A 106 13.41 -9.20 -17.87
C LEU A 106 13.98 -8.15 -18.83
N LEU A 107 14.10 -6.89 -18.41
CA LEU A 107 14.76 -5.85 -19.18
C LEU A 107 16.25 -6.16 -19.39
N ALA A 108 16.95 -6.59 -18.34
CA ALA A 108 18.37 -6.95 -18.42
C ALA A 108 18.60 -8.15 -19.36
N ILE A 109 17.75 -9.18 -19.28
CA ILE A 109 17.78 -10.32 -20.21
C ILE A 109 17.51 -9.86 -21.63
N GLY A 110 16.45 -9.07 -21.84
CA GLY A 110 16.08 -8.56 -23.16
C GLY A 110 17.21 -7.76 -23.81
N GLN A 111 17.86 -6.87 -23.06
CA GLN A 111 19.01 -6.10 -23.54
C GLN A 111 20.19 -7.02 -23.89
N THR A 112 20.52 -7.98 -23.01
CA THR A 112 21.62 -8.92 -23.24
C THR A 112 21.39 -9.72 -24.53
N LEU A 113 20.15 -10.14 -24.79
CA LEU A 113 19.79 -10.88 -26.01
C LEU A 113 19.88 -10.05 -27.28
N THR A 114 19.63 -8.74 -27.21
CA THR A 114 19.82 -7.84 -28.37
C THR A 114 21.28 -7.50 -28.64
N GLU A 115 22.17 -7.72 -27.66
CA GLU A 115 23.58 -7.34 -27.73
C GLU A 115 24.52 -8.55 -27.97
N ILE A 116 24.01 -9.76 -28.21
CA ILE A 116 24.83 -10.98 -28.39
C ILE A 116 25.94 -10.80 -29.45
N ASP A 117 25.62 -10.10 -30.55
CA ASP A 117 26.57 -9.86 -31.66
C ASP A 117 27.31 -8.51 -31.53
N ALA A 118 27.01 -7.71 -30.51
CA ALA A 118 27.68 -6.43 -30.29
C ALA A 118 29.05 -6.67 -29.63
N PRO A 119 30.09 -5.90 -30.00
CA PRO A 119 31.37 -5.98 -29.30
C PRO A 119 31.18 -5.62 -27.83
N PRO A 120 31.85 -6.32 -26.89
CA PRO A 120 31.68 -6.07 -25.47
C PRO A 120 32.00 -4.62 -25.15
N ARG A 121 30.98 -3.89 -24.69
CA ARG A 121 31.16 -2.51 -24.21
C ARG A 121 31.79 -2.57 -22.83
N ALA A 122 33.11 -2.40 -22.76
CA ALA A 122 33.81 -2.27 -21.50
C ALA A 122 33.41 -0.95 -20.83
N VAL A 123 32.71 -1.03 -19.70
CA VAL A 123 32.53 0.13 -18.82
C VAL A 123 33.90 0.45 -18.21
N PRO A 124 34.41 1.69 -18.34
CA PRO A 124 35.66 2.06 -17.70
C PRO A 124 35.58 1.76 -16.20
N ARG A 125 36.61 1.12 -15.63
CA ARG A 125 36.71 0.81 -14.20
C ARG A 125 36.30 1.97 -13.26
N PRO A 126 36.72 3.23 -13.48
CA PRO A 126 36.27 4.32 -12.60
C PRO A 126 34.76 4.52 -12.65
N VAL A 127 34.13 4.41 -13.83
CA VAL A 127 32.67 4.53 -13.97
C VAL A 127 31.95 3.40 -13.25
N GLY A 128 32.43 2.16 -13.39
CA GLY A 128 31.87 1.00 -12.68
C GLY A 128 31.97 1.15 -11.16
N LEU A 129 33.14 1.58 -10.65
CA LEU A 129 33.35 1.85 -9.22
C LEU A 129 32.45 2.98 -8.70
N SER A 130 32.31 4.07 -9.46
CA SER A 130 31.42 5.18 -9.10
C SER A 130 29.96 4.74 -9.05
N LEU A 131 29.49 3.95 -10.03
CA LEU A 131 28.13 3.43 -10.03
C LEU A 131 27.87 2.50 -8.84
N PHE A 132 28.81 1.59 -8.56
CA PHE A 132 28.73 0.70 -7.40
C PHE A 132 28.66 1.50 -6.08
N ALA A 133 29.54 2.48 -5.91
CA ALA A 133 29.55 3.34 -4.73
C ALA A 133 28.23 4.12 -4.59
N ALA A 134 27.67 4.63 -5.69
CA ALA A 134 26.38 5.32 -5.68
C ALA A 134 25.23 4.40 -5.26
N VAL A 135 25.18 3.17 -5.79
CA VAL A 135 24.16 2.18 -5.41
C VAL A 135 24.31 1.76 -3.95
N ALA A 136 25.53 1.51 -3.48
CA ALA A 136 25.81 1.17 -2.08
C ALA A 136 25.40 2.32 -1.14
N ALA A 137 25.75 3.56 -1.49
CA ALA A 137 25.35 4.73 -0.72
C ALA A 137 23.81 4.89 -0.68
N LEU A 138 23.13 4.72 -1.82
CA LEU A 138 21.67 4.74 -1.87
C LEU A 138 21.07 3.63 -1.00
N GLY A 139 21.63 2.42 -1.04
CA GLY A 139 21.22 1.31 -0.18
C GLY A 139 21.35 1.64 1.31
N VAL A 140 22.47 2.24 1.73
CA VAL A 140 22.67 2.68 3.11
C VAL A 140 21.67 3.78 3.49
N VAL A 141 21.43 4.76 2.63
CA VAL A 141 20.45 5.83 2.87
C VAL A 141 19.04 5.25 3.01
N CYS A 142 18.60 4.41 2.07
CA CYS A 142 17.29 3.76 2.14
C CYS A 142 17.15 2.86 3.37
N HIS A 143 18.20 2.12 3.74
CA HIS A 143 18.18 1.28 4.93
C HIS A 143 17.94 2.12 6.19
N ASN A 144 18.68 3.22 6.36
CA ASN A 144 18.60 4.05 7.57
C ASN A 144 17.38 4.98 7.60
N THR A 145 16.89 5.43 6.45
CA THR A 145 15.80 6.43 6.38
C THR A 145 14.41 5.84 6.13
N MET A 146 14.33 4.61 5.62
CA MET A 146 13.06 3.95 5.31
C MET A 146 12.93 2.62 6.05
N TYR A 147 13.88 1.70 5.85
CA TYR A 147 13.72 0.33 6.37
C TYR A 147 13.74 0.26 7.90
N VAL A 148 14.80 0.78 8.53
CA VAL A 148 14.99 0.72 9.99
C VAL A 148 13.85 1.44 10.75
N PRO A 149 13.45 2.67 10.40
CA PRO A 149 12.29 3.34 10.98
C PRO A 149 11.00 2.51 10.94
N VAL A 150 10.69 1.92 9.78
CA VAL A 150 9.46 1.12 9.59
C VAL A 150 9.50 -0.15 10.44
N VAL A 151 10.64 -0.84 10.50
CA VAL A 151 10.79 -2.04 11.32
C VAL A 151 10.62 -1.72 12.81
N TYR A 152 11.26 -0.66 13.31
CA TYR A 152 11.10 -0.24 14.70
C TYR A 152 9.67 0.21 15.01
N ALA A 153 9.04 0.99 14.12
CA ALA A 153 7.66 1.40 14.29
C ALA A 153 6.72 0.20 14.37
N SER A 154 6.92 -0.80 13.49
CA SER A 154 6.13 -2.04 13.48
C SER A 154 6.31 -2.86 14.76
N ALA A 155 7.56 -3.01 15.24
CA ALA A 155 7.85 -3.73 16.48
C ALA A 155 7.18 -3.07 17.70
N HIS A 156 7.21 -1.74 17.79
CA HIS A 156 6.52 -1.00 18.85
C HIS A 156 4.99 -1.10 18.71
N MET A 157 4.44 -1.09 17.50
CA MET A 157 3.01 -1.32 17.28
C MET A 157 2.56 -2.70 17.76
N GLU A 158 3.37 -3.74 17.51
CA GLU A 158 3.08 -5.09 17.99
C GLU A 158 3.21 -5.18 19.51
N ALA A 159 4.25 -4.60 20.11
CA ALA A 159 4.42 -4.53 21.55
C ALA A 159 3.23 -3.85 22.26
N ALA A 160 2.67 -2.80 21.64
CA ALA A 160 1.49 -2.11 22.16
C ALA A 160 0.27 -3.04 22.30
N LEU A 161 0.12 -4.03 21.42
CA LEU A 161 -0.99 -4.99 21.45
C LEU A 161 -0.81 -6.06 22.54
N LEU A 162 0.43 -6.33 22.95
CA LEU A 162 0.75 -7.35 23.94
C LEU A 162 0.56 -6.86 25.39
N ASP A 163 0.83 -5.57 25.67
CA ASP A 163 0.65 -4.97 27.00
C ASP A 163 -0.28 -3.74 26.99
N PRO A 164 -1.57 -3.91 27.37
CA PRO A 164 -2.56 -2.83 27.49
C PRO A 164 -2.13 -1.66 28.40
N ARG A 165 -1.19 -1.87 29.33
CA ARG A 165 -0.74 -0.83 30.27
C ARG A 165 0.27 0.12 29.64
N GLN A 166 1.02 -0.35 28.64
CA GLN A 166 2.08 0.40 27.96
C GLN A 166 1.69 0.87 26.57
N THR A 167 0.50 0.51 26.09
CA THR A 167 0.03 0.78 24.73
C THR A 167 0.21 2.23 24.28
N ALA A 168 -0.08 3.20 25.16
CA ALA A 168 0.11 4.63 24.85
C ALA A 168 1.57 5.01 24.57
N LEU A 169 2.47 4.48 25.39
CA LEU A 169 3.90 4.73 25.32
C LEU A 169 4.48 4.05 24.08
N GLU A 170 4.08 2.80 23.82
CA GLU A 170 4.51 2.05 22.65
C GLU A 170 4.02 2.68 21.33
N TRP A 171 2.76 3.14 21.25
CA TRP A 171 2.30 3.88 20.07
C TRP A 171 3.03 5.21 19.88
N GLN A 172 3.41 5.89 20.97
CA GLN A 172 4.24 7.08 20.88
C GLN A 172 5.65 6.75 20.37
N HIS A 173 6.27 5.68 20.86
CA HIS A 173 7.57 5.20 20.37
C HIS A 173 7.49 4.82 18.89
N ALA A 174 6.43 4.11 18.47
CA ALA A 174 6.20 3.78 17.08
C ALA A 174 6.07 5.04 16.19
N ALA A 175 5.29 6.04 16.62
CA ALA A 175 5.11 7.30 15.91
C ALA A 175 6.38 8.18 15.83
N ASN A 176 7.30 7.99 16.78
CA ASN A 176 8.59 8.67 16.81
C ASN A 176 9.64 7.92 15.98
N ALA A 177 9.59 6.59 15.94
CA ALA A 177 10.47 5.75 15.14
C ALA A 177 10.29 6.00 13.65
N ASP A 178 9.04 6.10 13.17
CA ASP A 178 8.72 6.52 11.81
C ASP A 178 7.79 7.74 11.81
N ARG A 179 8.39 8.91 11.60
CA ARG A 179 7.68 10.20 11.56
C ARG A 179 6.68 10.33 10.39
N TRP A 180 6.82 9.52 9.35
CA TRP A 180 5.99 9.57 8.15
C TRP A 180 4.87 8.52 8.17
N ALA A 181 4.97 7.51 9.03
CA ALA A 181 3.94 6.51 9.22
C ALA A 181 2.66 7.14 9.79
N THR A 182 1.56 6.93 9.08
CA THR A 182 0.24 7.43 9.50
C THR A 182 -0.41 6.50 10.54
N ASP A 183 -0.12 5.20 10.47
CA ASP A 183 -0.78 4.19 11.30
C ASP A 183 -0.49 4.32 12.81
N PRO A 184 0.77 4.43 13.29
CA PRO A 184 1.03 4.60 14.72
C PRO A 184 0.34 5.83 15.30
N ARG A 185 0.32 6.93 14.55
CA ARG A 185 -0.30 8.20 14.97
C ARG A 185 -1.82 8.11 14.99
N ARG A 186 -2.41 7.40 14.03
CA ARG A 186 -3.84 7.09 14.02
C ARG A 186 -4.22 6.26 15.25
N GLN A 187 -3.44 5.23 15.59
CA GLN A 187 -3.69 4.40 16.77
C GLN A 187 -3.54 5.22 18.07
N LEU A 188 -2.53 6.08 18.16
CA LEU A 188 -2.35 6.99 19.30
C LEU A 188 -3.51 7.98 19.44
N CYS A 189 -4.00 8.55 18.33
CA CYS A 189 -5.16 9.44 18.33
C CYS A 189 -6.44 8.72 18.79
N GLU A 190 -6.70 7.53 18.23
CA GLU A 190 -7.82 6.66 18.64
C GLU A 190 -7.73 6.31 20.13
N TYR A 191 -6.55 6.00 20.66
CA TYR A 191 -6.37 5.75 22.09
C TYR A 191 -6.73 6.95 22.95
N ASN A 192 -6.24 8.14 22.58
CA ASN A 192 -6.54 9.37 23.31
C ASN A 192 -8.04 9.67 23.25
N PHE A 193 -8.68 9.45 22.09
CA PHE A 193 -10.12 9.52 21.93
C PHE A 193 -10.85 8.56 22.89
N GLN A 194 -10.49 7.27 22.89
CA GLN A 194 -11.11 6.28 23.77
C GLN A 194 -10.96 6.63 25.26
N ARG A 195 -9.82 7.19 25.66
CA ARG A 195 -9.61 7.67 27.03
C ARG A 195 -10.49 8.87 27.35
N LEU A 196 -10.57 9.85 26.45
CA LEU A 196 -11.48 10.99 26.57
C LEU A 196 -12.93 10.50 26.70
N MET A 197 -13.34 9.47 25.96
CA MET A 197 -14.71 8.93 26.06
C MET A 197 -15.01 8.29 27.41
N LYS A 198 -14.00 7.76 28.11
CA LYS A 198 -14.15 7.23 29.48
C LYS A 198 -14.18 8.34 30.53
N GLN A 199 -13.56 9.49 30.25
CA GLN A 199 -13.42 10.63 31.17
C GLN A 199 -13.66 11.97 30.44
N PRO A 200 -14.91 12.26 30.00
CA PRO A 200 -15.20 13.39 29.12
C PRO A 200 -14.92 14.78 29.74
N GLY A 201 -14.91 14.87 31.07
CA GLY A 201 -14.60 16.11 31.80
C GLY A 201 -13.11 16.45 31.89
N ASP A 202 -12.21 15.55 31.49
CA ASP A 202 -10.77 15.75 31.61
C ASP A 202 -10.24 16.63 30.46
N ALA A 203 -9.88 17.88 30.80
CA ALA A 203 -9.33 18.85 29.85
C ALA A 203 -7.97 18.42 29.27
N PHE A 204 -7.14 17.70 30.03
CA PHE A 204 -5.84 17.24 29.55
C PHE A 204 -6.00 16.13 28.51
N LEU A 205 -6.90 15.17 28.73
CA LEU A 205 -7.19 14.14 27.73
C LEU A 205 -7.76 14.73 26.45
N ARG A 206 -8.57 15.79 26.58
CA ARG A 206 -9.13 16.54 25.46
C ARG A 206 -8.02 17.19 24.62
N GLU A 207 -7.11 17.92 25.25
CA GLU A 207 -5.99 18.58 24.57
C GLU A 207 -5.07 17.57 23.86
N ARG A 208 -4.79 16.42 24.50
CA ARG A 208 -4.00 15.35 23.88
C ARG A 208 -4.68 14.73 22.67
N PHE A 209 -6.00 14.53 22.73
CA PHE A 209 -6.76 14.06 21.57
C PHE A 209 -6.70 15.08 20.42
N ASN A 210 -6.98 16.35 20.69
CA ASN A 210 -6.95 17.40 19.67
C ASN A 210 -5.58 17.55 19.02
N THR A 211 -4.52 17.56 19.82
CA THR A 211 -3.14 17.65 19.31
C THR A 211 -2.82 16.45 18.42
N ALA A 212 -3.16 15.23 18.85
CA ALA A 212 -2.93 14.03 18.05
C ALA A 212 -3.75 14.02 16.76
N ALA A 213 -5.00 14.49 16.79
CA ALA A 213 -5.86 14.62 15.62
C ALA A 213 -5.30 15.63 14.61
N ASP A 214 -4.84 16.79 15.08
CA ASP A 214 -4.28 17.82 14.22
C ASP A 214 -2.95 17.40 13.59
N GLU A 215 -2.07 16.75 14.35
CA GLU A 215 -0.84 16.16 13.81
C GLU A 215 -1.15 15.12 12.72
N LEU A 216 -2.14 14.26 12.96
CA LEU A 216 -2.58 13.23 12.02
C LEU A 216 -3.11 13.84 10.72
N LEU A 217 -3.93 14.90 10.81
CA LEU A 217 -4.46 15.61 9.64
C LEU A 217 -3.37 16.38 8.87
N LYS A 218 -2.38 16.96 9.57
CA LYS A 218 -1.22 17.63 8.94
C LYS A 218 -0.37 16.68 8.10
N LEU A 219 -0.25 15.41 8.51
CA LEU A 219 0.53 14.41 7.75
C LEU A 219 -0.14 14.00 6.44
N ARG A 220 -1.47 13.98 6.40
CA ARG A 220 -2.24 13.55 5.23
C ARG A 220 -3.36 14.56 4.90
N PRO A 221 -3.01 15.79 4.50
CA PRO A 221 -3.98 16.88 4.32
C PRO A 221 -5.00 16.60 3.19
N HIS A 222 -4.69 15.67 2.28
CA HIS A 222 -5.53 15.29 1.14
C HIS A 222 -6.30 13.98 1.34
N SER A 223 -6.28 13.38 2.54
CA SER A 223 -6.99 12.12 2.81
C SER A 223 -8.42 12.36 3.28
N SER A 224 -9.40 12.32 2.37
CA SER A 224 -10.83 12.41 2.72
C SER A 224 -11.23 11.40 3.82
N ALA A 225 -10.65 10.19 3.79
CA ALA A 225 -10.92 9.17 4.78
C ALA A 225 -10.48 9.55 6.20
N LEU A 226 -9.31 10.17 6.33
CA LEU A 226 -8.77 10.58 7.62
C LEU A 226 -9.54 11.77 8.19
N TRP A 227 -9.85 12.76 7.36
CA TRP A 227 -10.69 13.90 7.75
C TRP A 227 -12.04 13.46 8.30
N ALA A 228 -12.70 12.52 7.62
CA ALA A 228 -13.98 11.99 8.08
C ALA A 228 -13.88 11.14 9.35
N GLN A 229 -12.80 10.36 9.51
CA GLN A 229 -12.56 9.60 10.73
C GLN A 229 -12.44 10.55 11.94
N VAL A 230 -11.61 11.60 11.82
CA VAL A 230 -11.45 12.62 12.86
C VAL A 230 -12.74 13.38 13.12
N ALA A 231 -13.51 13.72 12.08
CA ALA A 231 -14.83 14.33 12.23
C ALA A 231 -15.77 13.45 13.06
N GLY A 232 -15.78 12.13 12.79
CA GLY A 232 -16.55 11.15 13.56
C GLY A 232 -16.15 11.11 15.03
N TRP A 233 -14.85 11.09 15.33
CA TRP A 233 -14.35 11.15 16.71
C TRP A 233 -14.76 12.44 17.43
N ARG A 234 -14.56 13.61 16.80
CA ARG A 234 -14.93 14.90 17.39
C ARG A 234 -16.44 15.02 17.63
N LEU A 235 -17.26 14.55 16.70
CA LEU A 235 -18.72 14.54 16.86
C LEU A 235 -19.17 13.61 18.00
N ALA A 236 -18.54 12.44 18.13
CA ALA A 236 -18.80 11.51 19.22
C ALA A 236 -18.36 12.10 20.58
N ALA A 237 -17.20 12.79 20.62
CA ALA A 237 -16.73 13.50 21.80
C ALA A 237 -17.71 14.62 22.21
N TYR A 238 -18.16 15.45 21.26
CA TYR A 238 -19.20 16.47 21.50
C TYR A 238 -20.46 15.87 22.12
N GLY A 239 -20.92 14.71 21.64
CA GLY A 239 -22.10 14.03 22.18
C GLY A 239 -21.98 13.63 23.66
N LYS A 240 -20.78 13.60 24.24
CA LYS A 240 -20.53 13.29 25.66
C LYS A 240 -20.06 14.49 26.48
N THR A 241 -19.35 15.43 25.88
CA THR A 241 -18.80 16.60 26.58
C THR A 241 -19.68 17.84 26.46
N HIS A 242 -20.54 17.91 25.43
CA HIS A 242 -21.26 19.11 24.98
C HIS A 242 -20.35 20.30 24.69
N ASP A 243 -19.08 20.04 24.34
CA ASP A 243 -18.08 21.05 24.00
C ASP A 243 -18.32 21.62 22.59
N SER A 244 -18.71 22.89 22.49
CA SER A 244 -18.99 23.55 21.21
C SER A 244 -17.80 23.60 20.27
N ASP A 245 -16.57 23.65 20.81
CA ASP A 245 -15.37 23.71 19.98
C ASP A 245 -15.16 22.39 19.25
N MET A 246 -15.40 21.26 19.92
CA MET A 246 -15.40 19.92 19.29
C MET A 246 -16.41 19.82 18.16
N LEU A 247 -17.60 20.40 18.33
CA LEU A 247 -18.62 20.40 17.30
C LEU A 247 -18.20 21.24 16.09
N ALA A 248 -17.67 22.45 16.32
CA ALA A 248 -17.18 23.31 15.24
C ALA A 248 -16.03 22.65 14.46
N GLU A 249 -15.08 22.01 15.16
CA GLU A 249 -14.00 21.25 14.55
C GLU A 249 -14.50 19.99 13.82
N ALA A 250 -15.55 19.33 14.33
CA ALA A 250 -16.17 18.19 13.66
C ALA A 250 -16.83 18.61 12.34
N VAL A 251 -17.59 19.72 12.32
CA VAL A 251 -18.20 20.29 11.11
C VAL A 251 -17.11 20.64 10.09
N THR A 252 -16.05 21.33 10.53
CA THR A 252 -14.91 21.70 9.67
C THR A 252 -14.25 20.46 9.06
N ALA A 253 -13.97 19.43 9.87
CA ALA A 253 -13.35 18.20 9.38
C ALA A 253 -14.26 17.41 8.44
N ALA A 254 -15.57 17.32 8.74
CA ALA A 254 -16.54 16.65 7.87
C ALA A 254 -16.70 17.39 6.53
N GLN A 255 -16.70 18.73 6.56
CA GLN A 255 -16.77 19.55 5.37
C GLN A 255 -15.54 19.30 4.49
N ARG A 256 -14.34 19.32 5.08
CA ARG A 256 -13.11 19.05 4.35
C ARG A 256 -13.09 17.64 3.74
N ALA A 257 -13.63 16.66 4.46
CA ALA A 257 -13.74 15.29 3.96
C ALA A 257 -14.67 15.19 2.73
N ALA A 258 -15.79 15.91 2.74
CA ALA A 258 -16.74 15.98 1.62
C ALA A 258 -16.16 16.76 0.42
N GLU A 259 -15.42 17.85 0.65
CA GLU A 259 -14.72 18.60 -0.40
C GLU A 259 -13.66 17.76 -1.11
N LEU A 260 -12.87 16.99 -0.35
CA LEU A 260 -11.82 16.13 -0.91
C LEU A 260 -12.40 14.92 -1.68
N TYR A 261 -13.64 14.53 -1.40
CA TYR A 261 -14.29 13.42 -2.11
C TYR A 261 -15.80 13.68 -2.34
N PRO A 262 -16.13 14.59 -3.27
CA PRO A 262 -17.48 15.15 -3.41
C PRO A 262 -18.53 14.19 -3.93
N ALA A 263 -18.10 13.08 -4.55
CA ALA A 263 -18.95 12.00 -5.06
C ALA A 263 -19.34 10.97 -3.99
N SER A 264 -18.86 11.10 -2.75
CA SER A 264 -19.19 10.15 -1.68
C SER A 264 -20.47 10.55 -0.93
N ALA A 265 -21.55 9.81 -1.17
CA ALA A 265 -22.79 9.92 -0.39
C ALA A 265 -22.51 9.83 1.12
N ARG A 266 -21.66 8.89 1.54
CA ARG A 266 -21.29 8.69 2.95
C ARG A 266 -20.68 9.95 3.60
N ARG A 267 -19.78 10.65 2.90
CA ARG A 267 -19.15 11.88 3.42
C ARG A 267 -20.15 13.01 3.57
N ARG A 268 -21.09 13.14 2.63
CA ARG A 268 -22.17 14.13 2.70
C ARG A 268 -23.13 13.87 3.85
N VAL A 269 -23.53 12.62 4.11
CA VAL A 269 -24.35 12.29 5.30
C VAL A 269 -23.59 12.62 6.59
N GLN A 270 -22.30 12.32 6.67
CA GLN A 270 -21.49 12.67 7.85
C GLN A 270 -21.45 14.17 8.11
N LEU A 271 -21.30 14.98 7.06
CA LEU A 271 -21.39 16.44 7.15
C LEU A 271 -22.79 16.91 7.55
N ALA A 272 -23.85 16.35 6.96
CA ALA A 272 -25.23 16.67 7.31
C ALA A 272 -25.53 16.42 8.80
N LEU A 273 -25.04 15.29 9.35
CA LEU A 273 -25.18 14.97 10.78
C LEU A 273 -24.44 15.95 11.68
N ALA A 274 -23.22 16.35 11.31
CA ALA A 274 -22.47 17.36 12.05
C ALA A 274 -23.18 18.73 12.04
N LEU A 275 -23.71 19.13 10.88
CA LEU A 275 -24.47 20.38 10.71
C LEU A 275 -25.79 20.37 11.48
N GLU A 276 -26.50 19.24 11.54
CA GLU A 276 -27.71 19.11 12.38
C GLU A 276 -27.38 19.40 13.85
N LYS A 277 -26.29 18.82 14.37
CA LYS A 277 -25.85 19.04 15.75
C LYS A 277 -25.44 20.50 16.00
N ALA A 278 -24.92 21.18 14.97
CA ALA A 278 -24.61 22.61 15.00
C ALA A 278 -25.83 23.53 14.79
N HIS A 279 -27.04 22.96 14.70
CA HIS A 279 -28.28 23.68 14.43
C HIS A 279 -28.30 24.42 13.08
N GLU A 280 -27.46 24.02 12.12
CA GLU A 280 -27.42 24.56 10.77
C GLU A 280 -28.37 23.78 9.83
N LEU A 281 -29.65 23.70 10.20
CA LEU A 281 -30.64 22.82 9.57
C LEU A 281 -30.76 22.96 8.03
N PRO A 282 -30.77 24.18 7.45
CA PRO A 282 -30.85 24.31 5.99
C PRO A 282 -29.67 23.66 5.25
N ARG A 283 -28.45 23.80 5.79
CA ARG A 283 -27.25 23.18 5.21
C ARG A 283 -27.26 21.66 5.43
N ALA A 284 -27.68 21.21 6.62
CA ALA A 284 -27.81 19.79 6.93
C ALA A 284 -28.77 19.09 5.95
N LYS A 285 -29.92 19.71 5.70
CA LYS A 285 -30.91 19.23 4.72
C LYS A 285 -30.33 19.13 3.32
N ALA A 286 -29.68 20.19 2.83
CA ALA A 286 -29.09 20.21 1.49
C ALA A 286 -28.04 19.10 1.28
N GLU A 287 -27.18 18.86 2.29
CA GLU A 287 -26.18 17.79 2.23
C GLU A 287 -26.80 16.40 2.32
N ALA A 288 -27.88 16.22 3.10
CA ALA A 288 -28.62 14.97 3.16
C ALA A 288 -29.32 14.63 1.83
N GLU A 289 -29.97 15.60 1.20
CA GLU A 289 -30.58 15.44 -0.14
C GLU A 289 -29.53 15.10 -1.20
N ALA A 290 -28.39 15.79 -1.18
CA ALA A 290 -27.27 15.49 -2.08
C ALA A 290 -26.71 14.09 -1.85
N ALA A 291 -26.63 13.64 -0.60
CA ALA A 291 -26.18 12.29 -0.27
C ALA A 291 -27.15 11.21 -0.79
N LEU A 292 -28.46 11.40 -0.62
CA LEU A 292 -29.47 10.45 -1.11
C LEU A 292 -29.46 10.35 -2.63
N ARG A 293 -29.34 11.49 -3.33
CA ARG A 293 -29.19 11.51 -4.79
C ARG A 293 -27.96 10.73 -5.24
N LEU A 294 -26.79 10.99 -4.62
CA LEU A 294 -25.56 10.26 -4.95
C LEU A 294 -25.67 8.76 -4.62
N ASP A 295 -26.32 8.41 -3.52
CA ASP A 295 -26.56 7.03 -3.15
C ASP A 295 -27.38 6.34 -4.23
N ASP A 296 -28.50 6.94 -4.68
CA ASP A 296 -29.37 6.38 -5.72
C ASP A 296 -28.65 6.23 -7.07
N GLU A 297 -27.82 7.20 -7.46
CA GLU A 297 -27.03 7.19 -8.70
C GLU A 297 -25.87 6.17 -8.68
N THR A 298 -25.34 5.82 -7.51
CA THR A 298 -24.16 4.95 -7.40
C THR A 298 -24.54 3.47 -7.59
N PRO A 299 -24.04 2.75 -8.63
CA PRO A 299 -24.41 1.35 -8.86
C PRO A 299 -23.66 0.37 -7.95
N HIS A 300 -22.53 0.80 -7.39
CA HIS A 300 -21.62 -0.05 -6.62
C HIS A 300 -22.08 -0.22 -5.16
N VAL A 301 -22.33 -1.48 -4.76
CA VAL A 301 -22.89 -1.83 -3.43
C VAL A 301 -21.97 -1.41 -2.27
N ASP A 302 -20.65 -1.48 -2.45
CA ASP A 302 -19.65 -1.09 -1.45
C ASP A 302 -19.61 0.43 -1.17
N LEU A 303 -20.09 1.22 -2.13
CA LEU A 303 -20.18 2.68 -2.03
C LEU A 303 -21.56 3.17 -1.55
N LYS A 304 -22.56 2.28 -1.48
CA LYS A 304 -23.88 2.62 -0.95
C LYS A 304 -23.83 3.02 0.53
N LEU A 305 -24.79 3.84 0.92
CA LEU A 305 -25.07 4.14 2.31
C LEU A 305 -25.51 2.87 3.03
N SER A 306 -25.06 2.70 4.28
CA SER A 306 -25.66 1.70 5.15
C SER A 306 -27.12 2.08 5.43
N LYS A 307 -27.94 1.11 5.82
CA LYS A 307 -29.37 1.34 6.12
C LYS A 307 -29.55 2.44 7.18
N GLU A 308 -28.69 2.46 8.20
CA GLU A 308 -28.71 3.45 9.27
C GLU A 308 -28.42 4.86 8.73
N LEU A 309 -27.38 5.00 7.90
CA LEU A 309 -27.00 6.29 7.31
C LEU A 309 -28.05 6.80 6.32
N ARG A 310 -28.64 5.90 5.51
CA ARG A 310 -29.72 6.26 4.59
C ARG A 310 -30.95 6.76 5.34
N THR A 311 -31.37 6.04 6.38
CA THR A 311 -32.48 6.45 7.25
C THR A 311 -32.22 7.81 7.91
N ALA A 312 -30.98 8.04 8.37
CA ALA A 312 -30.59 9.30 8.97
C ALA A 312 -30.64 10.46 7.96
N ALA A 313 -30.22 10.23 6.71
CA ALA A 313 -30.29 11.20 5.63
C ALA A 313 -31.74 11.50 5.23
N GLU A 314 -32.61 10.49 5.10
CA GLU A 314 -34.04 10.66 4.82
C GLU A 314 -34.74 11.49 5.90
N ARG A 315 -34.42 11.24 7.18
CA ARG A 315 -34.93 12.06 8.30
C ARG A 315 -34.51 13.52 8.16
N LEU A 316 -33.24 13.79 7.88
CA LEU A 316 -32.72 15.15 7.73
C LEU A 316 -33.32 15.87 6.51
N ALA A 317 -33.43 15.18 5.38
CA ALA A 317 -34.03 15.73 4.16
C ALA A 317 -35.50 16.14 4.37
N ASN A 318 -36.25 15.37 5.16
CA ASN A 318 -37.67 15.61 5.44
C ASN A 318 -37.93 16.57 6.60
N THR A 319 -36.90 17.13 7.24
CA THR A 319 -37.10 18.10 8.34
C THR A 319 -37.68 19.40 7.76
N ALA A 320 -38.80 19.88 8.34
CA ALA A 320 -39.45 21.12 7.92
C ALA A 320 -38.58 22.34 8.31
N ASN A 321 -38.57 23.37 7.45
CA ASN A 321 -37.90 24.64 7.71
C ASN A 321 -38.59 25.43 8.83
#